data_AF-A0A072V4P3-F1
#
_entry.id   AF-A0A072V4P3-F1
#
_cell.length_a   1.000
_cell.length_b   1.000
_cell.length_c   1.000
_cell.angle_alpha   90.00
_cell.angle_beta   90.00
_cell.angle_gamma   90.00
#
_symmetry.space_group_name_H-M   'P 1'
#
loop_
_entity.id
_entity.type
_entity.pdbx_description
1 polymer ?
#
loop_
_entity_poly.entity_id
_entity_poly.type
_entity_poly.pdbx_seq_one_letter_code
_entity_poly.pdbx_strand_id
1 'polypeptide(L)'
;MKKTKCYKFKEVDLVGLRELALKVKSQTGFRLRYGGLLTLLRTDVDEKLVHTLVQFYDPSFRCFTFPDFQLVPTLEAYSNLVGLPIAEKTPFTGPGAPLTPLVIAKDLHLKTSDVSNHLITKSHIRGFTSKYLLDQANLSTTRQDTLEAILALLIYGLILFPNLDNFVDMNAIEIFHSKNPVPTLLADTYHAIHDRTLKGRGYILCCTSLLYRWFISHLPSSFHDNSENWSYSQRIMALTPNEVVWLTPAAQVKEIIMGCGDFLNVPLLGTRGGINYNPELAMRQFGFPMKSKPINLATSPEFFFYTNAPTGQRKAFMDAWSKVRRKSVRHLGVRSGVTHEAYTQWVIDRAEEIGMPYPAMRYVSSSTPSMPLPLLPATQDMYQEHLAMESREKQVWKARYNQAENLIMTLDGRDEQKTHENLMLKKELAKARRELEEKDELLMRDSKRARGRRDFFDRYCDSDSESDDLPTTSYA
;
A
#
# COMPACT_ATOMS: atom_id res chain seq x y z
N MET A 1 8.04 -32.86 -10.53
CA MET A 1 7.21 -31.69 -10.90
C MET A 1 5.87 -31.78 -10.19
N LYS A 2 5.44 -30.74 -9.46
CA LYS A 2 4.14 -30.77 -8.78
C LYS A 2 3.01 -30.45 -9.75
N LYS A 3 1.81 -31.02 -9.53
CA LYS A 3 0.63 -30.68 -10.32
C LYS A 3 0.24 -29.22 -10.08
N THR A 4 -0.06 -28.49 -11.15
CA THR A 4 -0.60 -27.14 -11.05
C THR A 4 -2.01 -27.17 -10.46
N LYS A 5 -2.35 -26.11 -9.72
CA LYS A 5 -3.61 -25.95 -8.99
C LYS A 5 -4.54 -25.01 -9.74
N CYS A 6 -5.85 -25.24 -9.61
CA CYS A 6 -6.87 -24.47 -10.32
C CYS A 6 -7.40 -23.33 -9.43
N TYR A 7 -6.86 -22.13 -9.62
CA TYR A 7 -7.30 -20.93 -8.92
C TYR A 7 -8.21 -20.08 -9.81
N LYS A 8 -8.95 -19.18 -9.19
CA LYS A 8 -9.70 -18.10 -9.86
C LYS A 8 -9.42 -16.79 -9.13
N PHE A 9 -9.35 -15.70 -9.88
CA PHE A 9 -9.39 -14.36 -9.30
C PHE A 9 -10.78 -13.76 -9.53
N LYS A 10 -11.10 -12.74 -8.75
CA LYS A 10 -12.34 -12.01 -8.93
C LYS A 10 -12.11 -10.89 -9.93
N GLU A 11 -12.86 -10.92 -11.02
CA GLU A 11 -12.92 -9.83 -11.98
C GLU A 11 -13.67 -8.64 -11.37
N VAL A 12 -13.21 -7.44 -11.69
CA VAL A 12 -13.83 -6.19 -11.23
C VAL A 12 -14.14 -5.35 -12.46
N ASP A 13 -15.41 -4.97 -12.61
CA ASP A 13 -15.79 -4.00 -13.63
C ASP A 13 -15.24 -2.61 -13.25
N LEU A 14 -14.29 -2.14 -14.06
CA LEU A 14 -13.62 -0.86 -13.84
C LEU A 14 -14.31 0.29 -14.58
N VAL A 15 -15.32 0.06 -15.43
CA VAL A 15 -15.90 1.10 -16.30
C VAL A 15 -16.43 2.28 -15.47
N GLY A 16 -17.34 2.02 -14.54
CA GLY A 16 -17.91 3.08 -13.69
C GLY A 16 -16.86 3.78 -12.81
N LEU A 17 -15.81 3.07 -12.37
CA LEU A 17 -14.73 3.67 -11.58
C LEU A 17 -13.82 4.57 -12.42
N ARG A 18 -13.51 4.15 -13.66
CA ARG A 18 -12.72 4.93 -14.62
C ARG A 18 -13.47 6.20 -15.03
N GLU A 19 -14.79 6.10 -15.26
CA GLU A 19 -15.64 7.27 -15.54
C GLU A 19 -15.65 8.27 -14.38
N LEU A 20 -15.82 7.80 -13.13
CA LEU A 20 -15.73 8.67 -11.96
C LEU A 20 -14.33 9.29 -11.80
N ALA A 21 -13.27 8.53 -12.09
CA ALA A 21 -11.91 9.03 -12.00
C ALA A 21 -11.62 10.18 -12.97
N LEU A 22 -12.30 10.24 -14.12
CA LEU A 22 -12.22 11.37 -15.06
C LEU A 22 -12.89 12.64 -14.52
N LYS A 23 -13.86 12.51 -13.61
CA LYS A 23 -14.54 13.63 -12.94
C LYS A 23 -13.74 14.20 -11.76
N VAL A 24 -12.60 13.61 -11.42
CA VAL A 24 -11.71 14.12 -10.37
C VAL A 24 -10.98 15.38 -10.85
N LYS A 25 -11.33 16.55 -10.29
CA LYS A 25 -10.76 17.86 -10.67
C LYS A 25 -9.26 17.96 -10.40
N SER A 26 -8.79 17.44 -9.25
CA SER A 26 -7.37 17.51 -8.86
C SER A 26 -6.81 16.13 -8.58
N GLN A 27 -6.11 15.56 -9.56
CA GLN A 27 -5.41 14.28 -9.43
C GLN A 27 -4.36 14.33 -8.31
N THR A 28 -3.64 15.44 -8.18
CA THR A 28 -2.65 15.65 -7.12
C THR A 28 -3.32 15.74 -5.74
N GLY A 29 -4.43 16.49 -5.63
CA GLY A 29 -5.19 16.60 -4.37
C GLY A 29 -5.77 15.26 -3.93
N PHE A 30 -6.32 14.49 -4.86
CA PHE A 30 -6.77 13.13 -4.61
C PHE A 30 -5.64 12.25 -4.10
N ARG A 31 -4.46 12.29 -4.78
CA ARG A 31 -3.29 11.49 -4.39
C ARG A 31 -2.80 11.83 -2.98
N LEU A 32 -2.81 13.11 -2.60
CA LEU A 32 -2.42 13.54 -1.26
C LEU A 32 -3.39 13.04 -0.17
N ARG A 33 -4.69 12.94 -0.48
CA ARG A 33 -5.72 12.49 0.47
C ARG A 33 -5.82 10.97 0.58
N TYR A 34 -5.81 10.28 -0.55
CA TYR A 34 -6.19 8.87 -0.65
C TYR A 34 -5.06 7.97 -1.16
N GLY A 35 -3.90 8.53 -1.49
CA GLY A 35 -2.78 7.80 -2.05
C GLY A 35 -2.89 7.60 -3.57
N GLY A 36 -2.00 6.78 -4.12
CA GLY A 36 -1.92 6.47 -5.55
C GLY A 36 -3.04 5.59 -6.10
N LEU A 37 -4.24 5.57 -5.52
CA LEU A 37 -5.31 4.63 -5.88
C LEU A 37 -5.75 4.71 -7.34
N LEU A 38 -5.74 5.92 -7.94
CA LEU A 38 -6.12 6.10 -9.34
C LEU A 38 -5.18 5.37 -10.31
N THR A 39 -3.95 5.04 -9.87
CA THR A 39 -3.03 4.23 -10.68
C THR A 39 -3.49 2.78 -10.82
N LEU A 40 -4.27 2.26 -9.86
CA LEU A 40 -4.83 0.91 -9.91
C LEU A 40 -5.87 0.78 -11.02
N LEU A 41 -6.66 1.84 -11.26
CA LEU A 41 -7.66 1.88 -12.33
C LEU A 41 -7.05 1.86 -13.74
N ARG A 42 -5.78 2.25 -13.86
CA ARG A 42 -5.02 2.28 -15.13
C ARG A 42 -4.21 1.01 -15.37
N THR A 43 -4.23 0.08 -14.41
CA THR A 43 -3.46 -1.16 -14.51
C THR A 43 -4.31 -2.20 -15.22
N ASP A 44 -3.92 -2.57 -16.45
CA ASP A 44 -4.49 -3.74 -17.11
C ASP A 44 -3.76 -4.98 -16.59
N VAL A 45 -4.49 -5.78 -15.83
CA VAL A 45 -3.97 -6.97 -15.16
C VAL A 45 -4.00 -8.14 -16.14
N ASP A 46 -2.82 -8.71 -16.44
CA ASP A 46 -2.77 -10.01 -17.09
C ASP A 46 -2.97 -11.11 -16.04
N GLU A 47 -4.21 -11.61 -15.96
CA GLU A 47 -4.56 -12.64 -15.00
C GLU A 47 -3.75 -13.93 -15.20
N LYS A 48 -3.35 -14.26 -16.44
CA LYS A 48 -2.56 -15.48 -16.70
C LYS A 48 -1.19 -15.40 -16.04
N LEU A 49 -0.59 -14.22 -16.00
CA LEU A 49 0.68 -14.01 -15.29
C LEU A 49 0.50 -14.24 -13.79
N VAL A 50 -0.54 -13.67 -13.18
CA VAL A 50 -0.81 -13.83 -11.75
C VAL A 50 -1.16 -15.29 -11.42
N HIS A 51 -1.96 -15.95 -12.26
CA HIS A 51 -2.26 -17.38 -12.16
C HIS A 51 -1.01 -18.25 -12.17
N THR A 52 -0.04 -17.91 -13.00
CA THR A 52 1.24 -18.62 -13.09
C THR A 52 2.08 -18.36 -11.84
N LEU A 53 2.18 -17.10 -11.41
CA LEU A 53 2.92 -16.68 -10.21
C LEU A 53 2.47 -17.44 -8.96
N VAL A 54 1.17 -17.55 -8.70
CA VAL A 54 0.66 -18.21 -7.47
C VAL A 54 0.95 -19.71 -7.41
N GLN A 55 1.37 -20.35 -8.50
CA GLN A 55 1.84 -21.73 -8.47
C GLN A 55 3.21 -21.87 -7.78
N PHE A 56 3.99 -20.79 -7.73
CA PHE A 56 5.31 -20.73 -7.08
C PHE A 56 5.23 -20.39 -5.58
N TYR A 57 4.03 -20.21 -5.02
CA TYR A 57 3.87 -19.94 -3.60
C TYR A 57 4.33 -21.13 -2.75
N ASP A 58 5.25 -20.87 -1.83
CA ASP A 58 5.73 -21.79 -0.80
C ASP A 58 4.97 -21.52 0.50
N PRO A 59 4.04 -22.41 0.92
CA PRO A 59 3.26 -22.20 2.13
C PRO A 59 4.06 -22.30 3.42
N SER A 60 5.20 -23.03 3.44
CA SER A 60 6.01 -23.13 4.66
C SER A 60 6.64 -21.78 4.97
N PHE A 61 7.31 -21.16 4.01
CA PHE A 61 8.01 -19.89 4.22
C PHE A 61 7.19 -18.64 3.87
N ARG A 62 6.00 -18.82 3.29
CA ARG A 62 5.06 -17.76 2.89
C ARG A 62 5.73 -16.74 1.98
N CYS A 63 6.36 -17.28 0.93
CA CYS A 63 7.04 -16.52 -0.10
C CYS A 63 6.80 -17.17 -1.47
N PHE A 64 7.27 -16.55 -2.54
CA PHE A 64 7.31 -17.16 -3.86
C PHE A 64 8.71 -17.74 -4.08
N THR A 65 8.80 -19.06 -4.24
CA THR A 65 10.06 -19.76 -4.46
C THR A 65 10.18 -20.19 -5.92
N PHE A 66 11.21 -19.67 -6.57
CA PHE A 66 11.64 -19.99 -7.93
C PHE A 66 12.85 -20.94 -7.86
N PRO A 67 13.38 -21.43 -9.00
CA PRO A 67 14.41 -22.48 -8.97
C PRO A 67 15.66 -22.18 -8.13
N ASP A 68 16.12 -20.93 -8.05
CA ASP A 68 17.32 -20.51 -7.30
C ASP A 68 17.18 -19.12 -6.66
N PHE A 69 15.97 -18.58 -6.60
CA PHE A 69 15.70 -17.33 -5.90
C PHE A 69 14.30 -17.30 -5.30
N GLN A 70 14.09 -16.36 -4.38
CA GLN A 70 12.80 -16.14 -3.74
C GLN A 70 12.40 -14.68 -3.86
N LEU A 71 11.08 -14.42 -3.94
CA LEU A 71 10.49 -13.09 -3.89
C LEU A 71 9.39 -13.04 -2.82
N VAL A 72 9.31 -11.91 -2.14
CA VAL A 72 8.44 -11.70 -0.99
C VAL A 72 7.70 -10.36 -1.16
N PRO A 73 6.35 -10.35 -1.17
CA PRO A 73 5.59 -9.13 -0.97
C PRO A 73 5.87 -8.55 0.43
N THR A 74 6.23 -7.28 0.50
CA THR A 74 6.54 -6.59 1.76
C THR A 74 5.59 -5.43 2.03
N LEU A 75 5.53 -4.97 3.29
CA LEU A 75 4.75 -3.80 3.67
C LEU A 75 5.24 -2.56 2.91
N GLU A 76 6.56 -2.42 2.76
CA GLU A 76 7.22 -1.33 2.06
C GLU A 76 6.87 -1.32 0.57
N ALA A 77 6.86 -2.49 -0.08
CA ALA A 77 6.42 -2.64 -1.47
C ALA A 77 4.95 -2.24 -1.64
N TYR A 78 4.07 -2.76 -0.77
CA TYR A 78 2.65 -2.45 -0.86
C TYR A 78 2.37 -0.98 -0.57
N SER A 79 3.02 -0.41 0.44
CA SER A 79 2.97 1.02 0.78
C SER A 79 3.36 1.91 -0.40
N ASN A 80 4.45 1.57 -1.10
CA ASN A 80 4.89 2.29 -2.29
C ASN A 80 3.87 2.18 -3.43
N LEU A 81 3.35 0.98 -3.70
CA LEU A 81 2.40 0.72 -4.80
C LEU A 81 1.06 1.45 -4.63
N VAL A 82 0.52 1.51 -3.41
CA VAL A 82 -0.72 2.25 -3.12
C VAL A 82 -0.46 3.72 -2.79
N GLY A 83 0.78 4.13 -2.54
CA GLY A 83 1.15 5.49 -2.15
C GLY A 83 0.54 5.91 -0.80
N LEU A 84 0.44 4.99 0.15
CA LEU A 84 -0.08 5.23 1.51
C LEU A 84 0.95 4.75 2.54
N PRO A 85 1.15 5.48 3.64
CA PRO A 85 2.14 5.12 4.65
C PRO A 85 1.72 3.88 5.44
N ILE A 86 2.70 3.17 5.99
CA ILE A 86 2.49 2.21 7.06
C ILE A 86 2.41 3.01 8.36
N ALA A 87 1.19 3.30 8.84
CA ALA A 87 1.02 4.19 9.98
C ALA A 87 1.43 3.53 11.31
N GLU A 88 1.98 4.31 12.25
CA GLU A 88 2.36 3.90 13.61
C GLU A 88 1.14 3.81 14.54
N LYS A 89 0.10 3.13 14.07
CA LYS A 89 -1.12 2.86 14.82
C LYS A 89 -1.58 1.44 14.51
N THR A 90 -2.32 0.86 15.43
CA THR A 90 -2.89 -0.48 15.24
C THR A 90 -3.66 -0.50 13.90
N PRO A 91 -3.32 -1.43 12.99
CA PRO A 91 -4.05 -1.58 11.73
C PRO A 91 -5.46 -2.13 11.99
N PHE A 92 -6.16 -2.53 10.93
CA PHE A 92 -7.44 -3.23 11.05
C PHE A 92 -7.38 -4.35 12.09
N THR A 93 -8.35 -4.34 13.00
CA THR A 93 -8.37 -5.22 14.17
C THR A 93 -9.20 -6.48 13.94
N GLY A 94 -9.81 -6.67 12.76
CA GLY A 94 -10.78 -7.74 12.50
C GLY A 94 -12.22 -7.34 12.78
N PRO A 95 -13.20 -8.22 12.52
CA PRO A 95 -14.62 -7.96 12.75
C PRO A 95 -14.88 -7.47 14.17
N GLY A 96 -15.42 -6.27 14.32
CA GLY A 96 -15.61 -5.61 15.61
C GLY A 96 -16.96 -4.92 15.72
N ALA A 97 -17.05 -3.94 16.64
CA ALA A 97 -18.19 -3.05 16.68
C ALA A 97 -18.19 -2.20 15.39
N PRO A 98 -19.21 -2.32 14.53
CA PRO A 98 -19.22 -1.63 13.25
C PRO A 98 -19.28 -0.12 13.46
N LEU A 99 -18.67 0.64 12.55
CA LEU A 99 -18.77 2.09 12.55
C LEU A 99 -20.23 2.54 12.54
N THR A 100 -20.51 3.61 13.30
CA THR A 100 -21.84 4.19 13.31
C THR A 100 -22.11 4.91 11.97
N PRO A 101 -23.37 4.97 11.52
CA PRO A 101 -23.74 5.72 10.32
C PRO A 101 -23.25 7.17 10.32
N LEU A 102 -23.17 7.80 11.50
CA LEU A 102 -22.65 9.16 11.67
C LEU A 102 -21.18 9.30 11.28
N VAL A 103 -20.34 8.33 11.67
CA VAL A 103 -18.91 8.33 11.33
C VAL A 103 -18.72 8.13 9.83
N ILE A 104 -19.43 7.15 9.26
CA ILE A 104 -19.38 6.87 7.82
C ILE A 104 -19.86 8.08 7.00
N ALA A 105 -20.94 8.73 7.42
CA ALA A 105 -21.47 9.93 6.78
C ALA A 105 -20.45 11.09 6.81
N LYS A 106 -19.73 11.25 7.92
CA LYS A 106 -18.65 12.25 8.02
C LYS A 106 -17.50 11.95 7.06
N ASP A 107 -17.07 10.70 6.97
CA ASP A 107 -15.95 10.31 6.10
C ASP A 107 -16.29 10.42 4.60
N LEU A 108 -17.56 10.19 4.24
CA LEU A 108 -18.04 10.27 2.86
C LEU A 108 -18.63 11.63 2.49
N HIS A 109 -18.72 12.57 3.43
CA HIS A 109 -19.40 13.85 3.24
C HIS A 109 -20.86 13.68 2.76
N LEU A 110 -21.58 12.75 3.39
CA LEU A 110 -23.00 12.44 3.14
C LEU A 110 -23.85 12.79 4.36
N LYS A 111 -25.18 12.76 4.21
CA LYS A 111 -26.09 12.85 5.35
C LYS A 111 -26.17 11.51 6.08
N THR A 112 -26.27 11.56 7.41
CA THR A 112 -26.43 10.35 8.23
C THR A 112 -27.68 9.54 7.87
N SER A 113 -28.76 10.21 7.47
CA SER A 113 -29.98 9.57 6.97
C SER A 113 -29.71 8.74 5.71
N ASP A 114 -28.96 9.30 4.77
CA ASP A 114 -28.68 8.66 3.48
C ASP A 114 -27.84 7.41 3.70
N VAL A 115 -26.82 7.49 4.55
CA VAL A 115 -26.02 6.35 4.97
C VAL A 115 -26.87 5.29 5.67
N SER A 116 -27.71 5.68 6.62
CA SER A 116 -28.53 4.74 7.41
C SER A 116 -29.52 3.99 6.53
N ASN A 117 -30.14 4.68 5.58
CA ASN A 117 -31.16 4.13 4.68
C ASN A 117 -30.58 3.17 3.63
N HIS A 118 -29.28 3.32 3.28
CA HIS A 118 -28.64 2.54 2.20
C HIS A 118 -27.59 1.55 2.70
N LEU A 119 -27.30 1.51 3.99
CA LEU A 119 -26.54 0.43 4.61
C LEU A 119 -27.41 -0.83 4.70
N ILE A 120 -27.25 -1.71 3.72
CA ILE A 120 -28.01 -2.96 3.60
C ILE A 120 -27.20 -4.16 4.06
N THR A 121 -27.89 -5.29 4.28
CA THR A 121 -27.26 -6.59 4.50
C THR A 121 -27.50 -7.49 3.29
N LYS A 122 -26.43 -7.94 2.64
CA LYS A 122 -26.45 -8.88 1.51
C LYS A 122 -25.64 -10.10 1.91
N SER A 123 -26.22 -11.30 1.84
CA SER A 123 -25.54 -12.56 2.19
C SER A 123 -24.87 -12.54 3.57
N HIS A 124 -25.56 -12.03 4.60
CA HIS A 124 -25.06 -11.85 5.97
C HIS A 124 -23.92 -10.82 6.13
N ILE A 125 -23.60 -10.05 5.09
CA ILE A 125 -22.56 -9.03 5.10
C ILE A 125 -23.23 -7.66 4.95
N ARG A 126 -22.96 -6.76 5.90
CA ARG A 126 -23.45 -5.39 5.89
C ARG A 126 -22.53 -4.49 5.06
N GLY A 127 -23.09 -3.48 4.39
CA GLY A 127 -22.32 -2.53 3.59
C GLY A 127 -23.18 -1.77 2.58
N PHE A 128 -22.54 -1.25 1.53
CA PHE A 128 -23.20 -0.52 0.44
C PHE A 128 -23.15 -1.29 -0.87
N THR A 129 -24.19 -1.14 -1.70
CA THR A 129 -24.08 -1.52 -3.11
C THR A 129 -23.16 -0.53 -3.84
N SER A 130 -22.34 -1.02 -4.76
CA SER A 130 -21.52 -0.14 -5.61
C SER A 130 -22.41 0.78 -6.45
N LYS A 131 -23.56 0.28 -6.92
CA LYS A 131 -24.54 1.07 -7.66
C LYS A 131 -24.99 2.31 -6.89
N TYR A 132 -25.41 2.17 -5.64
CA TYR A 132 -25.80 3.33 -4.82
C TYR A 132 -24.69 4.38 -4.72
N LEU A 133 -23.46 3.94 -4.44
CA LEU A 133 -22.32 4.83 -4.32
C LEU A 133 -21.98 5.51 -5.66
N LEU A 134 -22.00 4.78 -6.77
CA LEU A 134 -21.81 5.32 -8.12
C LEU A 134 -22.89 6.35 -8.46
N ASP A 135 -24.17 6.01 -8.23
CA ASP A 135 -25.30 6.90 -8.49
C ASP A 135 -25.17 8.20 -7.66
N GLN A 136 -24.82 8.08 -6.37
CA GLN A 136 -24.58 9.22 -5.48
C GLN A 136 -23.40 10.10 -5.94
N ALA A 137 -22.30 9.49 -6.38
CA ALA A 137 -21.14 10.23 -6.90
C ALA A 137 -21.44 10.94 -8.23
N ASN A 138 -22.41 10.45 -9.00
CA ASN A 138 -22.77 10.99 -10.32
C ASN A 138 -23.83 12.09 -10.31
N LEU A 139 -24.44 12.40 -9.16
CA LEU A 139 -25.41 13.51 -9.06
C LEU A 139 -24.73 14.85 -9.42
N SER A 140 -25.44 15.71 -10.15
CA SER A 140 -24.95 17.04 -10.54
C SER A 140 -24.67 17.96 -9.35
N THR A 141 -25.33 17.71 -8.22
CA THR A 141 -25.18 18.46 -6.96
C THR A 141 -24.04 17.92 -6.08
N THR A 142 -23.39 16.81 -6.44
CA THR A 142 -22.35 16.20 -5.63
C THR A 142 -21.09 17.06 -5.60
N ARG A 143 -20.67 17.40 -4.39
CA ARG A 143 -19.43 18.14 -4.15
C ARG A 143 -18.21 17.29 -4.53
N GLN A 144 -17.13 17.98 -4.90
CA GLN A 144 -15.88 17.31 -5.27
C GLN A 144 -15.33 16.41 -4.15
N ASP A 145 -15.34 16.89 -2.90
CA ASP A 145 -14.83 16.10 -1.76
C ASP A 145 -15.65 14.82 -1.55
N THR A 146 -16.97 14.89 -1.69
CA THR A 146 -17.90 13.74 -1.63
C THR A 146 -17.62 12.76 -2.76
N LEU A 147 -17.50 13.24 -4.01
CA LEU A 147 -17.17 12.39 -5.17
C LEU A 147 -15.86 11.65 -4.96
N GLU A 148 -14.82 12.35 -4.52
CA GLU A 148 -13.50 11.75 -4.30
C GLU A 148 -13.50 10.74 -3.14
N ALA A 149 -14.20 11.04 -2.05
CA ALA A 149 -14.34 10.12 -0.92
C ALA A 149 -15.09 8.84 -1.33
N ILE A 150 -16.19 8.97 -2.08
CA ILE A 150 -16.94 7.83 -2.60
C ILE A 150 -16.10 7.02 -3.59
N LEU A 151 -15.39 7.67 -4.51
CA LEU A 151 -14.49 6.98 -5.46
C LEU A 151 -13.39 6.20 -4.72
N ALA A 152 -12.76 6.82 -3.70
CA ALA A 152 -11.76 6.15 -2.89
C ALA A 152 -12.36 4.94 -2.14
N LEU A 153 -13.54 5.08 -1.53
CA LEU A 153 -14.22 3.96 -0.85
C LEU A 153 -14.58 2.83 -1.83
N LEU A 154 -15.05 3.16 -3.02
CA LEU A 154 -15.34 2.18 -4.08
C LEU A 154 -14.08 1.41 -4.47
N ILE A 155 -12.93 2.09 -4.63
CA ILE A 155 -11.64 1.41 -4.89
C ILE A 155 -11.26 0.50 -3.71
N TYR A 156 -11.49 0.94 -2.46
CA TYR A 156 -11.25 0.12 -1.28
C TYR A 156 -12.08 -1.17 -1.29
N GLY A 157 -13.40 -1.08 -1.47
CA GLY A 157 -14.28 -2.25 -1.38
C GLY A 157 -14.27 -3.16 -2.61
N LEU A 158 -14.04 -2.61 -3.80
CA LEU A 158 -14.13 -3.39 -5.04
C LEU A 158 -12.77 -3.93 -5.51
N ILE A 159 -11.66 -3.21 -5.25
CA ILE A 159 -10.33 -3.56 -5.78
C ILE A 159 -9.38 -3.98 -4.66
N LEU A 160 -9.30 -3.22 -3.57
CA LEU A 160 -8.34 -3.48 -2.50
C LEU A 160 -8.76 -4.66 -1.60
N PHE A 161 -10.04 -4.70 -1.22
CA PHE A 161 -10.61 -5.69 -0.32
C PHE A 161 -11.84 -6.37 -0.96
N PRO A 162 -11.67 -7.03 -2.13
CA PRO A 162 -12.79 -7.59 -2.86
C PRO A 162 -13.45 -8.73 -2.07
N ASN A 163 -14.77 -8.64 -1.90
CA ASN A 163 -15.56 -9.67 -1.22
C ASN A 163 -16.77 -10.10 -2.04
N LEU A 164 -17.93 -9.44 -1.89
CA LEU A 164 -19.13 -9.69 -2.69
C LEU A 164 -19.15 -8.85 -3.96
N ASP A 165 -19.79 -9.36 -5.03
CA ASP A 165 -19.85 -8.64 -6.30
C ASP A 165 -20.70 -7.37 -6.17
N ASN A 166 -20.16 -6.28 -6.71
CA ASN A 166 -20.80 -4.96 -6.72
C ASN A 166 -21.19 -4.46 -5.32
N PHE A 167 -20.33 -4.71 -4.33
CA PHE A 167 -20.61 -4.43 -2.93
C PHE A 167 -19.36 -3.99 -2.16
N VAL A 168 -19.50 -2.93 -1.37
CA VAL A 168 -18.47 -2.43 -0.44
C VAL A 168 -18.89 -2.84 0.97
N ASP A 169 -18.18 -3.79 1.57
CA ASP A 169 -18.52 -4.30 2.90
C ASP A 169 -18.02 -3.42 4.05
N MET A 170 -18.52 -3.70 5.26
CA MET A 170 -18.12 -2.98 6.47
C MET A 170 -16.63 -3.07 6.79
N ASN A 171 -15.93 -4.17 6.44
CA ASN A 171 -14.50 -4.26 6.67
C ASN A 171 -13.76 -3.24 5.80
N ALA A 172 -14.11 -3.14 4.52
CA ALA A 172 -13.52 -2.13 3.62
C ALA A 172 -13.81 -0.69 4.10
N ILE A 173 -15.01 -0.43 4.62
CA ILE A 173 -15.39 0.87 5.21
C ILE A 173 -14.55 1.17 6.46
N GLU A 174 -14.37 0.20 7.36
CA GLU A 174 -13.55 0.34 8.56
C GLU A 174 -12.07 0.57 8.21
N ILE A 175 -11.55 -0.13 7.23
CA ILE A 175 -10.16 0.04 6.76
C ILE A 175 -9.99 1.41 6.11
N PHE A 176 -10.96 1.87 5.31
CA PHE A 176 -10.99 3.22 4.75
C PHE A 176 -10.96 4.29 5.83
N HIS A 177 -11.81 4.17 6.85
CA HIS A 177 -11.83 5.05 8.02
C HIS A 177 -10.48 5.06 8.75
N SER A 178 -9.88 3.88 8.93
CA SER A 178 -8.59 3.74 9.64
C SER A 178 -7.44 4.45 8.93
N LYS A 179 -7.50 4.68 7.60
CA LYS A 179 -6.40 5.24 6.79
C LYS A 179 -5.07 4.50 6.97
N ASN A 180 -5.09 3.21 7.35
CA ASN A 180 -3.91 2.36 7.49
C ASN A 180 -4.12 0.99 6.79
N PRO A 181 -4.37 0.96 5.47
CA PRO A 181 -4.75 -0.27 4.78
C PRO A 181 -3.57 -1.22 4.53
N VAL A 182 -2.33 -0.74 4.55
CA VAL A 182 -1.16 -1.50 4.04
C VAL A 182 -0.95 -2.82 4.79
N PRO A 183 -0.99 -2.88 6.14
CA PRO A 183 -0.86 -4.16 6.84
C PRO A 183 -1.98 -5.14 6.49
N THR A 184 -3.22 -4.66 6.38
CA THR A 184 -4.39 -5.49 6.04
C THR A 184 -4.37 -5.97 4.60
N LEU A 185 -3.92 -5.13 3.67
CA LEU A 185 -3.73 -5.50 2.27
C LEU A 185 -2.73 -6.64 2.12
N LEU A 186 -1.57 -6.52 2.77
CA LEU A 186 -0.56 -7.56 2.74
C LEU A 186 -1.05 -8.83 3.43
N ALA A 187 -1.80 -8.69 4.54
CA ALA A 187 -2.44 -9.79 5.23
C ALA A 187 -3.38 -10.57 4.29
N ASP A 188 -4.27 -9.87 3.59
CA ASP A 188 -5.25 -10.50 2.70
C ASP A 188 -4.59 -11.16 1.49
N THR A 189 -3.53 -10.58 0.93
CA THR A 189 -2.72 -11.24 -0.10
C THR A 189 -2.17 -12.58 0.40
N TYR A 190 -1.47 -12.58 1.53
CA TYR A 190 -0.90 -13.82 2.06
C TYR A 190 -1.98 -14.80 2.50
N HIS A 191 -3.00 -14.34 3.22
CA HIS A 191 -4.06 -15.18 3.77
C HIS A 191 -4.84 -15.89 2.66
N ALA A 192 -5.25 -15.14 1.62
CA ALA A 192 -6.00 -15.69 0.50
C ALA A 192 -5.17 -16.69 -0.31
N ILE A 193 -3.91 -16.36 -0.65
CA ILE A 193 -3.04 -17.27 -1.40
C ILE A 193 -2.72 -18.51 -0.57
N HIS A 194 -2.41 -18.36 0.72
CA HIS A 194 -2.07 -19.46 1.60
C HIS A 194 -3.23 -20.45 1.74
N ASP A 195 -4.42 -19.96 2.10
CA ASP A 195 -5.63 -20.76 2.23
C ASP A 195 -5.95 -21.55 0.95
N ARG A 196 -5.92 -20.87 -0.21
CA ARG A 196 -6.21 -21.51 -1.50
C ARG A 196 -5.11 -22.48 -1.91
N THR A 197 -3.85 -22.20 -1.56
CA THR A 197 -2.74 -23.13 -1.78
C THR A 197 -2.94 -24.41 -0.98
N LEU A 198 -3.31 -24.31 0.30
CA LEU A 198 -3.58 -25.49 1.13
C LEU A 198 -4.75 -26.32 0.59
N LYS A 199 -5.80 -25.66 0.07
CA LYS A 199 -6.98 -26.33 -0.52
C LYS A 199 -6.78 -26.84 -1.95
N GLY A 200 -5.78 -26.32 -2.66
CA GLY A 200 -5.49 -26.68 -4.05
C GLY A 200 -6.44 -26.10 -5.11
N ARG A 201 -7.46 -25.32 -4.71
CA ARG A 201 -8.47 -24.77 -5.63
C ARG A 201 -9.28 -23.60 -5.07
N GLY A 202 -9.93 -22.87 -5.96
CA GLY A 202 -10.97 -21.87 -5.63
C GLY A 202 -10.53 -20.42 -5.83
N TYR A 203 -11.32 -19.49 -5.31
CA TYR A 203 -11.10 -18.06 -5.48
C TYR A 203 -10.05 -17.52 -4.51
N ILE A 204 -9.00 -16.88 -5.05
CA ILE A 204 -8.06 -16.07 -4.28
C ILE A 204 -8.65 -14.67 -4.20
N LEU A 205 -9.17 -14.32 -3.03
CA LEU A 205 -9.84 -13.04 -2.79
C LEU A 205 -8.87 -12.06 -2.10
N CYS A 206 -8.01 -11.46 -2.92
CA CYS A 206 -7.08 -10.39 -2.56
C CYS A 206 -7.03 -9.33 -3.66
N CYS A 207 -6.25 -8.26 -3.48
CA CYS A 207 -6.05 -7.26 -4.50
C CYS A 207 -5.13 -7.77 -5.63
N THR A 208 -5.70 -8.38 -6.67
CA THR A 208 -4.98 -8.93 -7.83
C THR A 208 -4.10 -7.88 -8.51
N SER A 209 -4.60 -6.65 -8.66
CA SER A 209 -3.85 -5.55 -9.29
C SER A 209 -2.56 -5.20 -8.53
N LEU A 210 -2.57 -5.25 -7.20
CA LEU A 210 -1.37 -4.99 -6.41
C LEU A 210 -0.38 -6.14 -6.49
N LEU A 211 -0.85 -7.39 -6.43
CA LEU A 211 0.01 -8.56 -6.60
C LEU A 211 0.67 -8.57 -7.98
N TYR A 212 -0.09 -8.25 -9.03
CA TYR A 212 0.40 -8.11 -10.40
C TYR A 212 1.47 -7.03 -10.53
N ARG A 213 1.18 -5.79 -10.07
CA ARG A 213 2.14 -4.67 -10.14
C ARG A 213 3.40 -4.95 -9.33
N TRP A 214 3.25 -5.57 -8.15
CA TRP A 214 4.38 -5.99 -7.33
C TRP A 214 5.28 -6.95 -8.12
N PHE A 215 4.70 -8.00 -8.71
CA PHE A 215 5.51 -8.98 -9.42
C PHE A 215 6.19 -8.39 -10.66
N ILE A 216 5.46 -7.62 -11.48
CA ILE A 216 6.04 -6.95 -12.65
C ILE A 216 7.18 -6.01 -12.27
N SER A 217 7.12 -5.34 -11.12
CA SER A 217 8.22 -4.46 -10.69
C SER A 217 9.56 -5.18 -10.47
N HIS A 218 9.53 -6.51 -10.37
CA HIS A 218 10.70 -7.37 -10.21
C HIS A 218 11.13 -8.08 -11.51
N LEU A 219 10.40 -7.89 -12.61
CA LEU A 219 10.69 -8.54 -13.89
C LEU A 219 11.57 -7.64 -14.77
N PRO A 220 12.50 -8.21 -15.55
CA PRO A 220 13.31 -7.44 -16.49
C PRO A 220 12.43 -6.91 -17.64
N SER A 221 12.87 -5.81 -18.28
CA SER A 221 12.17 -5.25 -19.43
C SER A 221 11.98 -6.27 -20.57
N SER A 222 12.94 -7.19 -20.75
CA SER A 222 12.87 -8.29 -21.73
C SER A 222 11.73 -9.28 -21.46
N PHE A 223 11.24 -9.36 -20.22
CA PHE A 223 10.06 -10.16 -19.88
C PHE A 223 8.77 -9.52 -20.44
N HIS A 224 8.79 -8.34 -21.06
CA HIS A 224 7.60 -7.84 -21.74
C HIS A 224 7.60 -8.12 -23.24
N ASP A 225 8.79 -8.38 -23.80
CA ASP A 225 8.91 -8.87 -25.16
C ASP A 225 8.63 -10.38 -25.18
N ASN A 226 7.72 -10.82 -26.05
CA ASN A 226 7.42 -12.25 -26.24
C ASN A 226 7.63 -12.66 -27.69
N SER A 227 8.69 -12.15 -28.32
CA SER A 227 9.08 -12.52 -29.69
C SER A 227 9.14 -14.03 -29.92
N GLU A 228 9.53 -14.81 -28.90
CA GLU A 228 9.63 -16.27 -28.95
C GLU A 228 8.31 -17.02 -28.67
N ASN A 229 7.19 -16.30 -28.44
CA ASN A 229 5.88 -16.87 -28.12
C ASN A 229 5.87 -17.84 -26.92
N TRP A 230 6.76 -17.66 -25.95
CA TRP A 230 6.79 -18.48 -24.75
C TRP A 230 5.58 -18.21 -23.85
N SER A 231 5.11 -19.26 -23.18
CA SER A 231 4.12 -19.10 -22.11
C SER A 231 4.74 -18.39 -20.90
N TYR A 232 3.91 -17.77 -20.05
CA TYR A 232 4.40 -17.17 -18.80
C TYR A 232 5.13 -18.16 -17.91
N SER A 233 4.71 -19.43 -17.91
CA SER A 233 5.39 -20.49 -17.14
C SER A 233 6.84 -20.70 -17.61
N GLN A 234 7.07 -20.78 -18.93
CA GLN A 234 8.40 -20.92 -19.50
C GLN A 234 9.25 -19.69 -19.21
N ARG A 235 8.69 -18.49 -19.38
CA ARG A 235 9.43 -17.24 -19.14
C ARG A 235 9.84 -17.10 -17.68
N ILE A 236 8.96 -17.43 -16.73
CA ILE A 236 9.29 -17.41 -15.30
C ILE A 236 10.34 -18.48 -14.96
N MET A 237 10.22 -19.69 -15.51
CA MET A 237 11.20 -20.76 -15.28
C MET A 237 12.57 -20.47 -15.92
N ALA A 238 12.63 -19.60 -16.92
CA ALA A 238 13.87 -19.17 -17.57
C ALA A 238 14.58 -18.04 -16.80
N LEU A 239 13.86 -17.24 -16.00
CA LEU A 239 14.44 -16.12 -15.24
C LEU A 239 15.63 -16.57 -14.40
N THR A 240 16.72 -15.83 -14.50
CA THR A 240 17.90 -15.96 -13.63
C THR A 240 17.87 -14.90 -12.52
N PRO A 241 18.54 -15.15 -11.38
CA PRO A 241 18.64 -14.16 -10.33
C PRO A 241 19.30 -12.84 -10.77
N ASN A 242 20.08 -12.82 -11.84
CA ASN A 242 20.76 -11.61 -12.33
C ASN A 242 19.84 -10.72 -13.17
N GLU A 243 18.79 -11.29 -13.75
CA GLU A 243 17.79 -10.54 -14.54
C GLU A 243 16.68 -9.96 -13.67
N VAL A 244 16.47 -10.51 -12.47
CA VAL A 244 15.49 -10.01 -11.51
C VAL A 244 15.84 -8.59 -11.06
N VAL A 245 14.86 -7.69 -11.15
CA VAL A 245 14.99 -6.33 -10.63
C VAL A 245 14.83 -6.37 -9.11
N TRP A 246 15.94 -6.54 -8.38
CA TRP A 246 15.91 -6.62 -6.91
C TRP A 246 15.53 -5.30 -6.24
N LEU A 247 16.11 -4.20 -6.73
CA LEU A 247 15.96 -2.87 -6.15
C LEU A 247 14.87 -2.10 -6.86
N THR A 248 13.68 -2.12 -6.29
CA THR A 248 12.55 -1.28 -6.74
C THR A 248 12.54 0.04 -5.96
N PRO A 249 11.74 1.06 -6.36
CA PRO A 249 11.57 2.27 -5.56
C PRO A 249 11.16 2.00 -4.09
N ALA A 250 10.47 0.89 -3.84
CA ALA A 250 10.11 0.45 -2.49
C ALA A 250 11.30 0.03 -1.61
N ALA A 251 12.46 -0.29 -2.20
CA ALA A 251 13.67 -0.65 -1.48
C ALA A 251 14.39 0.57 -0.86
N GLN A 252 13.98 1.79 -1.20
CA GLN A 252 14.58 3.04 -0.71
C GLN A 252 14.00 3.49 0.63
N VAL A 253 13.92 2.57 1.59
CA VAL A 253 13.48 2.85 2.96
C VAL A 253 14.66 3.12 3.90
N LYS A 254 14.45 3.98 4.91
CA LYS A 254 15.44 4.24 5.97
C LYS A 254 15.43 3.15 7.04
N GLU A 255 14.28 2.51 7.24
CA GLU A 255 14.07 1.47 8.23
C GLU A 255 13.13 0.41 7.68
N ILE A 256 13.38 -0.85 8.04
CA ILE A 256 12.58 -2.01 7.63
C ILE A 256 11.88 -2.57 8.85
N ILE A 257 10.59 -2.90 8.74
CA ILE A 257 9.87 -3.60 9.80
C ILE A 257 10.32 -5.05 9.81
N MET A 258 10.96 -5.48 10.90
CA MET A 258 11.49 -6.85 11.04
C MET A 258 10.57 -7.74 11.89
N GLY A 259 9.77 -7.16 12.77
CA GLY A 259 8.79 -7.88 13.60
C GLY A 259 7.96 -6.94 14.48
N CYS A 260 7.02 -7.49 15.24
CA CYS A 260 6.14 -6.72 16.13
C CYS A 260 6.01 -7.39 17.50
N GLY A 261 6.11 -6.61 18.58
CA GLY A 261 6.06 -7.13 19.95
C GLY A 261 7.04 -8.28 20.16
N ASP A 262 6.55 -9.37 20.75
CA ASP A 262 7.33 -10.58 21.03
C ASP A 262 7.38 -11.56 19.84
N PHE A 263 6.66 -11.27 18.75
CA PHE A 263 6.71 -12.09 17.54
C PHE A 263 8.02 -11.86 16.81
N LEU A 264 8.74 -12.95 16.49
CA LEU A 264 10.01 -12.90 15.75
C LEU A 264 9.85 -12.30 14.35
N ASN A 265 8.67 -12.43 13.76
CA ASN A 265 8.30 -11.95 12.44
C ASN A 265 7.12 -10.97 12.54
N VAL A 266 6.49 -10.61 11.42
CA VAL A 266 5.42 -9.60 11.38
C VAL A 266 4.05 -10.27 11.36
N PRO A 267 3.29 -10.26 12.47
CA PRO A 267 1.91 -10.71 12.50
C PRO A 267 1.01 -9.71 11.78
N LEU A 268 0.09 -10.18 10.95
CA LEU A 268 -0.83 -9.36 10.15
C LEU A 268 -2.28 -9.82 10.37
N LEU A 269 -3.20 -8.85 10.41
CA LEU A 269 -4.65 -9.10 10.45
C LEU A 269 -5.28 -8.62 9.14
N GLY A 270 -5.88 -9.57 8.42
CA GLY A 270 -6.66 -9.34 7.21
C GLY A 270 -8.15 -9.25 7.48
N THR A 271 -8.95 -9.15 6.43
CA THR A 271 -10.42 -9.15 6.50
C THR A 271 -11.00 -10.51 6.92
N ARG A 272 -10.23 -11.60 6.77
CA ARG A 272 -10.68 -12.98 7.03
C ARG A 272 -10.04 -13.67 8.22
N GLY A 273 -8.89 -13.18 8.67
CA GLY A 273 -8.20 -13.71 9.83
C GLY A 273 -6.75 -13.23 9.89
N GLY A 274 -5.93 -13.92 10.67
CA GLY A 274 -4.54 -13.55 10.88
C GLY A 274 -3.56 -14.44 10.12
N ILE A 275 -2.47 -13.84 9.67
CA ILE A 275 -1.32 -14.51 9.07
C ILE A 275 -0.03 -13.73 9.39
N ASN A 276 1.13 -14.36 9.49
CA ASN A 276 2.43 -13.67 9.56
C ASN A 276 3.25 -13.84 8.27
N TYR A 277 4.17 -12.92 8.02
CA TYR A 277 5.19 -13.04 6.97
C TYR A 277 6.58 -12.75 7.54
N ASN A 278 7.63 -13.20 6.84
CA ASN A 278 9.01 -13.04 7.28
C ASN A 278 9.79 -12.03 6.42
N PRO A 279 10.07 -10.82 6.94
CA PRO A 279 10.89 -9.82 6.25
C PRO A 279 12.34 -10.23 5.98
N GLU A 280 12.91 -11.17 6.75
CA GLU A 280 14.30 -11.63 6.54
C GLU A 280 14.49 -12.29 5.16
N LEU A 281 13.43 -12.85 4.56
CA LEU A 281 13.48 -13.41 3.20
C LEU A 281 13.52 -12.33 2.11
N ALA A 282 13.15 -11.09 2.44
CA ALA A 282 13.11 -9.96 1.50
C ALA A 282 14.40 -9.13 1.52
N MET A 283 15.43 -9.50 2.30
CA MET A 283 16.62 -8.66 2.48
C MET A 283 17.34 -8.36 1.16
N ARG A 284 17.35 -9.30 0.20
CA ARG A 284 17.85 -9.05 -1.15
C ARG A 284 17.06 -7.99 -1.91
N GLN A 285 15.72 -8.00 -1.79
CA GLN A 285 14.86 -6.97 -2.38
C GLN A 285 15.09 -5.58 -1.74
N PHE A 286 15.62 -5.53 -0.52
CA PHE A 286 16.08 -4.29 0.12
C PHE A 286 17.55 -3.92 -0.20
N GLY A 287 18.23 -4.74 -1.00
CA GLY A 287 19.62 -4.54 -1.42
C GLY A 287 20.67 -5.17 -0.51
N PHE A 288 20.28 -5.88 0.53
CA PHE A 288 21.19 -6.49 1.48
C PHE A 288 21.53 -7.94 1.09
N PRO A 289 22.74 -8.42 1.43
CA PRO A 289 23.16 -9.75 1.05
C PRO A 289 22.39 -10.85 1.78
N MET A 290 22.13 -11.96 1.08
CA MET A 290 21.63 -13.20 1.69
C MET A 290 22.80 -14.15 1.90
N LYS A 291 23.13 -14.46 3.15
CA LYS A 291 24.31 -15.28 3.50
C LYS A 291 23.99 -16.77 3.61
N SER A 292 22.89 -17.09 4.27
CA SER A 292 22.46 -18.46 4.56
C SER A 292 20.94 -18.47 4.75
N LYS A 293 20.36 -19.67 4.89
CA LYS A 293 18.99 -19.85 5.38
C LYS A 293 18.74 -18.93 6.60
N PRO A 294 17.71 -18.08 6.58
CA PRO A 294 17.40 -17.24 7.74
C PRO A 294 17.10 -18.09 8.98
N ILE A 295 17.61 -17.65 10.14
CA ILE A 295 17.52 -18.41 11.40
C ILE A 295 16.11 -18.29 11.99
N ASN A 296 15.50 -17.11 11.87
CA ASN A 296 14.18 -16.82 12.42
C ASN A 296 13.07 -17.15 11.43
N LEU A 297 13.18 -18.27 10.72
CA LEU A 297 12.12 -18.75 9.81
C LEU A 297 10.90 -19.30 10.53
N ALA A 298 10.87 -19.30 11.87
CA ALA A 298 9.84 -19.91 12.70
C ALA A 298 8.45 -19.85 12.04
N THR A 299 8.08 -20.95 11.40
CA THR A 299 6.81 -21.14 10.70
C THR A 299 5.79 -21.57 11.73
N SER A 300 5.58 -20.73 12.74
CA SER A 300 4.49 -20.93 13.69
C SER A 300 3.17 -21.08 12.92
N PRO A 301 2.18 -21.83 13.46
CA PRO A 301 0.87 -22.00 12.85
C PRO A 301 0.02 -20.73 12.95
N GLU A 302 0.64 -19.57 12.81
CA GLU A 302 0.02 -18.25 12.79
C GLU A 302 -0.68 -18.04 11.45
N PHE A 303 -1.67 -18.88 11.18
CA PHE A 303 -2.65 -18.80 10.13
C PHE A 303 -3.98 -19.24 10.71
N PHE A 304 -4.95 -18.33 10.77
CA PHE A 304 -6.28 -18.62 11.29
C PHE A 304 -7.34 -17.80 10.57
N PHE A 305 -8.57 -18.29 10.57
CA PHE A 305 -9.76 -17.49 10.26
C PHE A 305 -10.34 -16.92 11.55
N TYR A 306 -11.07 -15.81 11.47
CA TYR A 306 -11.74 -15.27 12.66
C TYR A 306 -12.72 -16.27 13.30
N THR A 307 -13.32 -17.16 12.50
CA THR A 307 -14.26 -18.19 12.97
C THR A 307 -13.60 -19.33 13.75
N ASN A 308 -12.29 -19.55 13.58
CA ASN A 308 -11.55 -20.62 14.23
C ASN A 308 -10.26 -20.12 14.91
N ALA A 309 -10.20 -18.83 15.23
CA ALA A 309 -9.04 -18.20 15.84
C ALA A 309 -8.77 -18.80 17.24
N PRO A 310 -7.53 -19.19 17.56
CA PRO A 310 -7.19 -19.57 18.92
C PRO A 310 -7.49 -18.42 19.90
N THR A 311 -7.91 -18.78 21.11
CA THR A 311 -8.27 -17.81 22.16
C THR A 311 -7.11 -16.83 22.41
N GLY A 312 -7.38 -15.53 22.33
CA GLY A 312 -6.38 -14.49 22.56
C GLY A 312 -5.44 -14.21 21.38
N GLN A 313 -5.40 -15.04 20.34
CA GLN A 313 -4.47 -14.88 19.21
C GLN A 313 -4.66 -13.55 18.48
N ARG A 314 -5.92 -13.20 18.18
CA ARG A 314 -6.29 -11.92 17.57
C ARG A 314 -5.81 -10.74 18.42
N LYS A 315 -6.00 -10.82 19.75
CA LYS A 315 -5.58 -9.78 20.69
C LYS A 315 -4.06 -9.65 20.74
N ALA A 316 -3.34 -10.78 20.77
CA ALA A 316 -1.88 -10.78 20.71
C ALA A 316 -1.35 -10.11 19.42
N PHE A 317 -1.99 -10.36 18.27
CA PHE A 317 -1.65 -9.69 17.02
C PHE A 317 -1.88 -8.18 17.11
N MET A 318 -3.03 -7.74 17.64
CA MET A 318 -3.32 -6.31 17.84
C MET A 318 -2.32 -5.64 18.79
N ASP A 319 -2.03 -6.27 19.93
CA ASP A 319 -1.14 -5.74 20.95
C ASP A 319 0.31 -5.68 20.46
N ALA A 320 0.75 -6.64 19.64
CA ALA A 320 2.08 -6.64 19.04
C ALA A 320 2.34 -5.40 18.17
N TRP A 321 1.33 -4.90 17.46
CA TRP A 321 1.43 -3.71 16.61
C TRP A 321 1.64 -2.40 17.41
N SER A 322 1.45 -2.41 18.73
CA SER A 322 1.85 -1.28 19.58
C SER A 322 3.38 -1.16 19.76
N LYS A 323 4.14 -2.22 19.44
CA LYS A 323 5.59 -2.32 19.63
C LYS A 323 6.27 -2.81 18.34
N VAL A 324 6.15 -2.03 17.27
CA VAL A 324 6.79 -2.35 15.98
C VAL A 324 8.32 -2.29 16.11
N ARG A 325 9.01 -3.38 15.75
CA ARG A 325 10.48 -3.48 15.78
C ARG A 325 11.02 -3.21 14.37
N ARG A 326 11.72 -2.08 14.24
CA ARG A 326 12.36 -1.65 13.00
C ARG A 326 13.86 -1.85 13.04
N LYS A 327 14.48 -2.11 11.90
CA LYS A 327 15.92 -2.12 11.74
C LYS A 327 16.34 -1.03 10.75
N SER A 328 17.21 -0.14 11.21
CA SER A 328 17.80 0.88 10.35
C SER A 328 18.69 0.26 9.29
N VAL A 329 18.59 0.75 8.07
CA VAL A 329 19.46 0.36 6.95
C VAL A 329 20.93 0.60 7.24
N ARG A 330 21.26 1.57 8.09
CA ARG A 330 22.64 1.86 8.53
C ARG A 330 23.26 0.71 9.30
N HIS A 331 22.45 -0.08 10.00
CA HIS A 331 22.90 -1.22 10.82
C HIS A 331 22.86 -2.55 10.06
N LEU A 332 22.48 -2.54 8.77
CA LEU A 332 22.35 -3.73 7.93
C LEU A 332 23.56 -3.97 7.02
N GLY A 333 24.55 -3.06 7.05
CA GLY A 333 25.76 -3.14 6.26
C GLY A 333 25.60 -2.53 4.88
N VAL A 334 26.53 -2.88 3.97
CA VAL A 334 26.57 -2.35 2.61
C VAL A 334 25.49 -3.01 1.74
N ARG A 335 24.77 -2.21 0.95
CA ARG A 335 23.84 -2.71 -0.05
C ARG A 335 24.60 -3.28 -1.25
N SER A 336 24.85 -4.58 -1.24
CA SER A 336 25.51 -5.28 -2.35
C SER A 336 24.54 -6.07 -3.23
N GLY A 337 23.36 -6.44 -2.72
CA GLY A 337 22.40 -7.30 -3.43
C GLY A 337 22.89 -8.72 -3.72
N VAL A 338 24.06 -9.11 -3.19
CA VAL A 338 24.74 -10.39 -3.48
C VAL A 338 24.13 -11.53 -2.67
N THR A 339 23.94 -12.67 -3.31
CA THR A 339 23.61 -13.94 -2.64
C THR A 339 24.86 -14.79 -2.50
N HIS A 340 25.08 -15.33 -1.31
CA HIS A 340 26.13 -16.31 -1.07
C HIS A 340 25.67 -17.71 -1.50
N GLU A 341 26.62 -18.55 -1.89
CA GLU A 341 26.41 -19.93 -2.34
C GLU A 341 25.55 -20.75 -1.36
N ALA A 342 25.79 -20.63 -0.05
CA ALA A 342 25.02 -21.35 0.97
C ALA A 342 23.53 -20.97 0.98
N TYR A 343 23.19 -19.71 0.70
CA TYR A 343 21.79 -19.30 0.55
C TYR A 343 21.21 -19.83 -0.77
N THR A 344 21.94 -19.66 -1.88
CA THR A 344 21.49 -20.11 -3.20
C THR A 344 21.23 -21.62 -3.20
N GLN A 345 22.16 -22.41 -2.67
CA GLN A 345 21.98 -23.87 -2.54
C GLN A 345 20.74 -24.22 -1.71
N TRP A 346 20.53 -23.54 -0.58
CA TRP A 346 19.34 -23.76 0.23
C TRP A 346 18.03 -23.49 -0.54
N VAL A 347 18.00 -22.46 -1.39
CA VAL A 347 16.81 -22.18 -2.22
C VAL A 347 16.63 -23.25 -3.31
N ILE A 348 17.72 -23.73 -3.92
CA ILE A 348 17.68 -24.83 -4.90
C ILE A 348 17.14 -26.11 -4.26
N ASP A 349 17.73 -26.52 -3.13
CA ASP A 349 17.28 -27.68 -2.36
C ASP A 349 15.79 -27.57 -2.00
N ARG A 350 15.36 -26.36 -1.59
CA ARG A 350 13.96 -26.09 -1.29
C ARG A 350 13.06 -26.20 -2.52
N ALA A 351 13.50 -25.68 -3.67
CA ALA A 351 12.76 -25.74 -4.93
C ALA A 351 12.59 -27.19 -5.41
N GLU A 352 13.60 -28.04 -5.19
CA GLU A 352 13.54 -29.48 -5.43
C GLU A 352 12.58 -30.17 -4.44
N GLU A 353 12.69 -29.87 -3.14
CA GLU A 353 11.86 -30.44 -2.08
C GLU A 353 10.36 -30.20 -2.33
N ILE A 354 9.97 -28.95 -2.65
CA ILE A 354 8.57 -28.62 -2.91
C ILE A 354 8.09 -29.01 -4.31
N GLY A 355 9.04 -29.33 -5.20
CA GLY A 355 8.84 -29.58 -6.62
C GLY A 355 8.35 -28.35 -7.38
N MET A 356 9.14 -27.88 -8.36
CA MET A 356 8.70 -26.80 -9.25
C MET A 356 7.38 -27.16 -9.99
N PRO A 357 6.47 -26.18 -10.18
CA PRO A 357 5.18 -26.40 -10.84
C PRO A 357 5.29 -26.61 -12.35
N TYR A 358 6.42 -26.23 -12.94
CA TYR A 358 6.65 -26.26 -14.38
C TYR A 358 8.04 -26.84 -14.70
N PRO A 359 8.28 -27.30 -15.95
CA PRO A 359 9.58 -27.83 -16.36
C PRO A 359 10.69 -26.77 -16.25
N ALA A 360 11.89 -27.22 -15.86
CA ALA A 360 13.06 -26.35 -15.84
C ALA A 360 13.42 -25.92 -17.27
N MET A 361 13.68 -24.63 -17.46
CA MET A 361 14.10 -24.05 -18.75
C MET A 361 15.61 -23.80 -18.82
N ARG A 362 16.31 -23.98 -17.70
CA ARG A 362 17.75 -23.81 -17.58
C ARG A 362 18.33 -24.73 -16.51
N TYR A 363 19.62 -24.99 -16.61
CA TYR A 363 20.37 -25.59 -15.53
C TYR A 363 20.51 -24.61 -14.36
N VAL A 364 20.46 -25.14 -13.14
CA VAL A 364 20.50 -24.36 -11.91
C VAL A 364 21.67 -24.88 -11.08
N SER A 365 22.55 -23.97 -10.65
CA SER A 365 23.72 -24.28 -9.84
C SER A 365 23.92 -23.21 -8.78
N SER A 366 24.30 -23.61 -7.58
CA SER A 366 24.71 -22.70 -6.50
C SER A 366 26.11 -22.14 -6.72
N SER A 367 26.97 -22.92 -7.38
CA SER A 367 28.27 -22.49 -7.86
C SER A 367 28.05 -21.48 -8.98
N THR A 368 28.53 -20.24 -8.78
CA THR A 368 28.75 -19.31 -9.88
C THR A 368 29.49 -20.06 -10.98
N PRO A 369 28.94 -20.18 -12.21
CA PRO A 369 29.80 -20.47 -13.34
C PRO A 369 30.90 -19.44 -13.24
N SER A 370 32.15 -19.89 -13.16
CA SER A 370 33.29 -18.99 -13.33
C SER A 370 32.92 -18.09 -14.50
N MET A 371 32.81 -16.78 -14.27
CA MET A 371 32.86 -15.81 -15.35
C MET A 371 33.92 -16.36 -16.32
N PRO A 372 33.63 -16.56 -17.61
CA PRO A 372 34.68 -16.92 -18.54
C PRO A 372 35.74 -15.85 -18.30
N LEU A 373 36.87 -16.26 -17.71
CA LEU A 373 38.00 -15.36 -17.59
C LEU A 373 38.18 -14.85 -19.02
N PRO A 374 38.19 -13.52 -19.24
CA PRO A 374 38.48 -12.98 -20.56
C PRO A 374 39.66 -13.77 -21.10
N LEU A 375 39.53 -14.31 -22.33
CA LEU A 375 40.55 -15.13 -22.95
C LEU A 375 41.92 -14.54 -22.62
N LEU A 376 42.74 -15.32 -21.89
CA LEU A 376 44.04 -14.88 -21.42
C LEU A 376 44.79 -14.29 -22.62
N PRO A 377 45.23 -13.01 -22.57
CA PRO A 377 45.89 -12.39 -23.71
C PRO A 377 47.11 -13.22 -24.10
N ALA A 378 47.24 -13.55 -25.39
CA ALA A 378 48.25 -14.50 -25.87
C ALA A 378 49.70 -13.98 -25.75
N THR A 379 49.89 -12.69 -25.44
CA THR A 379 51.20 -12.04 -25.31
C THR A 379 51.22 -11.04 -24.15
N GLN A 380 52.42 -10.84 -23.57
CA GLN A 380 52.69 -9.94 -22.44
C GLN A 380 52.20 -8.50 -22.72
N ASP A 381 52.34 -8.02 -23.96
CA ASP A 381 51.95 -6.66 -24.36
C ASP A 381 50.44 -6.45 -24.34
N MET A 382 49.67 -7.45 -24.80
CA MET A 382 48.20 -7.40 -24.73
C MET A 382 47.69 -7.40 -23.28
N TYR A 383 48.40 -8.07 -22.37
CA TYR A 383 48.07 -8.06 -20.94
C TYR A 383 48.31 -6.68 -20.31
N GLN A 384 49.42 -6.02 -20.64
CA GLN A 384 49.70 -4.65 -20.20
C GLN A 384 48.68 -3.64 -20.74
N GLU A 385 48.27 -3.81 -22.00
CA GLU A 385 47.28 -2.94 -22.63
C GLU A 385 45.88 -3.14 -22.04
N HIS A 386 45.50 -4.38 -21.71
CA HIS A 386 44.26 -4.70 -21.00
C HIS A 386 44.23 -4.10 -19.58
N LEU A 387 45.31 -4.24 -18.81
CA LEU A 387 45.43 -3.61 -17.49
C LEU A 387 45.35 -2.07 -17.56
N ALA A 388 45.91 -1.48 -18.62
CA ALA A 388 45.82 -0.05 -18.87
C ALA A 388 44.39 0.38 -19.27
N MET A 389 43.65 -0.45 -20.00
CA MET A 389 42.23 -0.21 -20.31
C MET A 389 41.36 -0.33 -19.06
N GLU A 390 41.46 -1.39 -18.27
CA GLU A 390 40.73 -1.54 -17.00
C GLU A 390 41.05 -0.41 -16.02
N SER A 391 42.33 0.01 -15.94
CA SER A 391 42.73 1.13 -15.09
C SER A 391 42.10 2.44 -15.54
N ARG A 392 42.02 2.69 -16.85
CA ARG A 392 41.32 3.85 -17.42
C ARG A 392 39.82 3.79 -17.14
N GLU A 393 39.20 2.63 -17.33
CA GLU A 393 37.77 2.45 -17.09
C GLU A 393 37.43 2.64 -15.60
N LYS A 394 38.24 2.08 -14.70
CA LYS A 394 38.12 2.27 -13.26
C LYS A 394 38.27 3.74 -12.85
N GLN A 395 39.18 4.48 -13.48
CA GLN A 395 39.32 5.92 -13.24
C GLN A 395 38.09 6.71 -13.73
N VAL A 396 37.56 6.38 -14.91
CA VAL A 396 36.34 6.98 -15.44
C VAL A 396 35.14 6.71 -14.53
N TRP A 397 34.95 5.47 -14.09
CA TRP A 397 33.89 5.11 -13.16
C TRP A 397 34.04 5.77 -11.80
N LYS A 398 35.27 5.87 -11.27
CA LYS A 398 35.55 6.59 -10.02
C LYS A 398 35.22 8.08 -10.14
N ALA A 399 35.56 8.71 -11.27
CA ALA A 399 35.22 10.11 -11.52
C ALA A 399 33.69 10.31 -11.61
N ARG A 400 32.98 9.42 -12.32
CA ARG A 400 31.51 9.44 -12.41
C ARG A 400 30.84 9.24 -11.05
N TYR A 401 31.36 8.30 -10.25
CA TYR A 401 30.87 8.05 -8.90
C TYR A 401 31.02 9.29 -8.01
N ASN A 402 32.21 9.89 -7.99
CA ASN A 402 32.46 11.11 -7.21
C ASN A 402 31.58 12.28 -7.69
N GLN A 403 31.33 12.40 -9.00
CA GLN A 403 30.43 13.41 -9.54
C GLN A 403 28.98 13.19 -9.10
N ALA A 404 28.52 11.94 -9.08
CA ALA A 404 27.19 11.58 -8.59
C ALA A 404 27.05 11.84 -7.08
N GLU A 405 28.08 11.51 -6.28
CA GLU A 405 28.10 11.75 -4.84
C GLU A 405 28.03 13.26 -4.52
N ASN A 406 28.80 14.09 -5.24
CA ASN A 406 28.71 15.55 -5.13
C ASN A 406 27.32 16.09 -5.52
N LEU A 407 26.70 15.51 -6.55
CA LEU A 407 25.36 15.90 -6.98
C LEU A 407 24.33 15.56 -5.90
N ILE A 408 24.42 14.37 -5.28
CA ILE A 408 23.56 13.95 -4.16
C ILE A 408 23.73 14.90 -2.99
N MET A 409 24.97 15.22 -2.58
CA MET A 409 25.23 16.15 -1.48
C MET A 409 24.65 17.55 -1.75
N THR A 410 24.69 18.01 -3.00
CA THR A 410 24.10 19.29 -3.41
C THR A 410 22.56 19.26 -3.41
N LEU A 411 21.96 18.12 -3.75
CA LEU A 411 20.52 17.93 -3.72
C LEU A 411 20.02 17.83 -2.28
N ASP A 412 20.73 17.11 -1.42
CA ASP A 412 20.42 16.99 0.01
C ASP A 412 20.47 18.36 0.70
N GLY A 413 21.52 19.17 0.45
CA GLY A 413 21.58 20.53 0.98
C GLY A 413 20.42 21.42 0.48
N ARG A 414 19.97 21.25 -0.76
CA ARG A 414 18.79 21.95 -1.30
C ARG A 414 17.48 21.46 -0.68
N ASP A 415 17.37 20.17 -0.38
CA ASP A 415 16.20 19.62 0.31
C ASP A 415 16.13 20.14 1.74
N GLU A 416 17.25 20.12 2.47
CA GLU A 416 17.38 20.68 3.82
C GLU A 416 16.96 22.16 3.86
N GLN A 417 17.48 22.96 2.93
CA GLN A 417 17.10 24.38 2.79
C GLN A 417 15.60 24.53 2.52
N LYS A 418 15.02 23.77 1.58
CA LYS A 418 13.57 23.80 1.31
C LYS A 418 12.74 23.36 2.51
N THR A 419 13.19 22.38 3.29
CA THR A 419 12.50 22.01 4.54
C THR A 419 12.53 23.13 5.56
N HIS A 420 13.65 23.85 5.67
CA HIS A 420 13.76 25.01 6.55
C HIS A 420 12.82 26.14 6.11
N GLU A 421 12.82 26.49 4.83
CA GLU A 421 11.92 27.49 4.24
C GLU A 421 10.44 27.11 4.46
N ASN A 422 10.07 25.84 4.20
CA ASN A 422 8.72 25.35 4.45
C ASN A 422 8.33 25.42 5.94
N LEU A 423 9.28 25.18 6.85
CA LEU A 423 9.02 25.30 8.29
C LEU A 423 8.75 26.76 8.69
N MET A 424 9.50 27.70 8.13
CA MET A 424 9.30 29.13 8.35
C MET A 424 7.94 29.59 7.79
N LEU A 425 7.61 29.23 6.56
CA LEU A 425 6.30 29.51 5.96
C LEU A 425 5.14 28.91 6.77
N LYS A 426 5.30 27.68 7.30
CA LYS A 426 4.30 27.07 8.20
C LYS A 426 4.10 27.88 9.48
N LYS A 427 5.17 28.42 10.08
CA LYS A 427 5.07 29.28 11.28
C LYS A 427 4.34 30.58 10.96
N GLU A 428 4.64 31.22 9.83
CA GLU A 428 3.94 32.44 9.38
C GLU A 428 2.47 32.16 9.10
N LEU A 429 2.16 31.06 8.42
CA LEU A 429 0.79 30.68 8.09
C LEU A 429 -0.02 30.34 9.36
N ALA A 430 0.62 29.76 10.38
CA ALA A 430 -0.01 29.55 11.70
C ALA A 430 -0.24 30.87 12.46
N LYS A 431 0.63 31.87 12.29
CA LYS A 431 0.42 33.22 12.86
C LYS A 431 -0.75 33.93 12.17
N ALA A 432 -0.78 33.94 10.84
CA ALA A 432 -1.86 34.55 10.07
C ALA A 432 -3.23 33.90 10.35
N ARG A 433 -3.28 32.57 10.56
CA ARG A 433 -4.51 31.88 10.98
C ARG A 433 -5.01 32.33 12.34
N ARG A 434 -4.12 32.50 13.33
CA ARG A 434 -4.50 33.01 14.65
C ARG A 434 -5.05 34.43 14.59
N GLU A 435 -4.42 35.31 13.80
CA GLU A 435 -4.90 36.67 13.58
C GLU A 435 -6.27 36.70 12.86
N LEU A 436 -6.52 35.76 11.96
CA LEU A 436 -7.81 35.62 11.29
C LEU A 436 -8.89 35.14 12.28
N GLU A 437 -8.58 34.14 13.11
CA GLU A 437 -9.48 33.64 14.15
C GLU A 437 -9.84 34.74 15.17
N GLU A 438 -8.88 35.56 15.62
CA GLU A 438 -9.15 36.70 16.49
C GLU A 438 -10.06 37.74 15.83
N LYS A 439 -9.86 38.04 14.54
CA LYS A 439 -10.72 38.96 13.78
C LYS A 439 -12.14 38.42 13.62
N ASP A 440 -12.28 37.12 13.35
CA ASP A 440 -13.59 36.46 13.25
C ASP A 440 -14.32 36.47 14.60
N GLU A 441 -13.60 36.24 15.71
CA GLU A 441 -14.18 36.35 17.05
C GLU A 441 -14.66 37.77 17.38
N LEU A 442 -13.88 38.80 17.01
CA LEU A 442 -14.26 40.20 17.18
C LEU A 442 -15.52 40.55 16.36
N LEU A 443 -15.56 40.14 15.08
CA LEU A 443 -16.72 40.33 14.22
C LEU A 443 -17.97 39.64 14.76
N MET A 444 -17.83 38.44 15.31
CA MET A 444 -18.94 37.72 15.94
C MET A 444 -19.43 38.41 17.22
N ARG A 445 -18.52 39.01 17.99
CA ARG A 445 -18.84 39.76 19.22
C ARG A 445 -19.56 41.08 18.89
N ASP A 446 -19.13 41.78 17.84
CA ASP A 446 -19.79 43.00 17.35
C ASP A 446 -21.15 42.71 16.70
N SER A 447 -21.28 41.61 15.94
CA SER A 447 -22.57 41.15 15.40
C SER A 447 -23.58 40.84 16.50
N LYS A 448 -23.14 40.22 17.62
CA LYS A 448 -23.98 39.98 18.80
C LYS A 448 -24.39 41.28 19.50
N ARG A 449 -23.47 42.24 19.66
CA ARG A 449 -23.81 43.58 20.21
C ARG A 449 -24.80 44.33 19.33
N ALA A 450 -24.64 44.27 18.01
CA ALA A 450 -25.54 44.93 17.06
C ALA A 450 -26.93 44.28 17.03
N ARG A 451 -27.04 42.97 17.24
CA ARG A 451 -28.32 42.26 17.45
C ARG A 451 -28.97 42.63 18.78
N GLY A 452 -28.21 42.61 19.88
CA GLY A 452 -28.73 43.00 21.20
C GLY A 452 -29.21 44.45 21.26
N ARG A 453 -28.59 45.38 20.51
CA ARG A 453 -29.09 46.77 20.39
C ARG A 453 -30.37 46.87 19.56
N ARG A 454 -30.52 46.03 18.52
CA ARG A 454 -31.78 45.93 17.74
C ARG A 454 -32.91 45.35 18.58
N ASP A 455 -32.65 44.25 19.29
CA ASP A 455 -33.63 43.62 20.19
C ASP A 455 -34.03 44.53 21.37
N PHE A 456 -33.14 45.42 21.81
CA PHE A 456 -33.44 46.45 22.82
C PHE A 456 -34.30 47.59 22.26
N PHE A 457 -34.10 47.97 21.00
CA PHE A 457 -34.86 49.02 20.33
C PHE A 457 -36.27 48.53 19.94
N ASP A 458 -36.39 47.31 19.42
CA ASP A 458 -37.69 46.69 19.10
C ASP A 458 -38.56 46.50 20.37
N ARG A 459 -37.95 46.17 21.51
CA ARG A 459 -38.66 46.03 22.79
C ARG A 459 -39.09 47.36 23.42
N TYR A 460 -38.52 48.48 22.98
CA TYR A 460 -38.92 49.84 23.36
C TYR A 460 -39.97 50.43 22.40
N CYS A 461 -40.04 49.95 21.16
CA CYS A 461 -41.02 50.39 20.18
C CYS A 461 -42.36 49.62 20.26
N ASP A 462 -42.39 48.43 20.86
CA ASP A 462 -43.63 47.66 21.10
C ASP A 462 -44.39 48.06 22.38
N SER A 463 -43.91 49.03 23.15
CA SER A 463 -44.59 49.50 24.38
C SER A 463 -45.45 50.75 24.23
N ASP A 464 -45.52 51.37 23.04
CA ASP A 464 -46.30 52.60 22.79
C ASP A 464 -47.47 52.37 21.82
N SER A 465 -48.27 51.34 22.07
CA SER A 465 -49.57 51.19 21.39
C SER A 465 -50.67 50.72 22.34
N GLU A 466 -51.17 51.62 23.19
CA GLU A 466 -52.53 51.48 23.73
C GLU A 466 -53.13 52.83 24.19
N SER A 467 -54.36 53.06 23.71
CA SER A 467 -55.39 54.01 24.15
C SER A 467 -55.25 55.51 23.81
N ASP A 468 -55.85 55.88 22.68
CA ASP A 468 -56.55 57.15 22.51
C ASP A 468 -57.73 57.21 23.50
N ASP A 469 -57.72 58.19 24.42
CA ASP A 469 -58.93 58.71 25.05
C ASP A 469 -58.79 60.23 25.22
N LEU A 470 -59.62 60.95 24.46
CA LEU A 470 -59.83 62.41 24.55
C LEU A 470 -60.59 62.76 25.83
N PRO A 471 -60.32 63.95 26.42
CA PRO A 471 -61.42 64.91 26.51
C PRO A 471 -61.03 66.39 26.33
N THR A 472 -61.81 67.06 25.46
CA THR A 472 -62.55 68.31 25.63
C THR A 472 -62.00 69.49 26.49
N THR A 473 -61.85 70.65 25.81
CA THR A 473 -62.00 72.07 26.28
C THR A 473 -60.96 72.62 27.27
N SER A 474 -60.54 73.90 27.29
CA SER A 474 -61.13 75.19 26.87
C SER A 474 -60.05 76.31 26.89
N TYR A 475 -60.26 77.40 26.13
CA TYR A 475 -59.82 78.83 26.31
C TYR A 475 -58.47 79.14 27.01
N ALA A 476 -57.58 80.00 26.51
CA ALA A 476 -57.71 81.25 25.77
C ALA A 476 -56.40 81.58 25.02
#